data_AF-A0A2S2C1B9-F1
#
_entry.id   AF-A0A2S2C1B9-F1
#
_cell.length_a   1.000
_cell.length_b   1.000
_cell.length_c   1.000
_cell.angle_alpha   90.00
_cell.angle_beta   90.00
_cell.angle_gamma   90.00
#
_symmetry.space_group_name_H-M   'P 1'
#
loop_
_entity.id
_entity.type
_entity.pdbx_description
1 polymer ?
#
loop_
_entity_poly.entity_id
_entity_poly.type
_entity_poly.pdbx_seq_one_letter_code
_entity_poly.pdbx_strand_id
1 'polypeptide(L)'
;MTFQVALSFEDGITRFIKCDGDETVADASYRARINIPLDCRDGACGTCKSLCESGTYDGGDYIEEALTDDEAEQGYCLPCQMMPESNLVLRIPTTSDVAKTATGTFSSTITAIRRFSDTTIGFTIEIANREDLVFLPGQYVNITVPGTEATRSYSFSTGPTSEELSFLVKITDGGLMSEYLRDRAQIGDTLEFTGPMGSFFLREQKRRALLLAGGTGLAPLLSILDTMRTDAADHPVHLVYGVSSDADLVELDKLEAYTKSLPQFTFDYCVSDPASSAPNKGYVTGLFEPAHLNDGDVDVYLCGPPPMVEAVRDHLKSEGITPANFYFEKFNTAATPHRSETPAPRPAETPESAVPEYEIGEEHQPLSESDAQFDARMALELGALELTIGRLTPEQLGEYRILAEASGASIDRDHFTDADAFTDANFRFHEFLFRCTGNEVLLEAYNRLEVTQLMRKVLRNSGWVDEHIPQEHLDIVAAFDKGDRDSARKLIVAHSAHAKTTMCRAIENSTVA
;
A
#
# COMPACT_ATOMS: atom_id res chain seq x y z
N MET A 1 -24.82 8.76 15.14
CA MET A 1 -24.08 10.05 15.16
C MET A 1 -23.43 10.20 13.80
N THR A 2 -23.21 11.42 13.30
CA THR A 2 -22.58 11.63 12.00
C THR A 2 -21.17 12.16 12.20
N PHE A 3 -20.20 11.55 11.52
CA PHE A 3 -18.79 11.86 11.58
C PHE A 3 -18.30 12.46 10.27
N GLN A 4 -17.24 13.24 10.33
CA GLN A 4 -16.55 13.79 9.17
C GLN A 4 -15.36 12.89 8.83
N VAL A 5 -15.31 12.41 7.59
CA VAL A 5 -14.21 11.60 7.07
C VAL A 5 -13.49 12.40 5.98
N ALA A 6 -12.19 12.63 6.16
CA ALA A 6 -11.32 13.20 5.14
C ALA A 6 -10.71 12.06 4.31
N LEU A 7 -10.86 12.12 3.00
CA LEU A 7 -10.29 11.19 2.03
C LEU A 7 -9.18 11.92 1.28
N SER A 8 -7.93 11.62 1.62
CA SER A 8 -6.72 12.16 1.00
C SER A 8 -6.27 11.24 -0.14
N PHE A 9 -6.19 11.78 -1.36
CA PHE A 9 -5.83 11.04 -2.58
C PHE A 9 -4.36 11.30 -2.97
N GLU A 10 -3.81 10.44 -3.82
CA GLU A 10 -2.40 10.48 -4.23
C GLU A 10 -2.03 11.71 -5.07
N ASP A 11 -3.01 12.35 -5.71
CA ASP A 11 -2.85 13.61 -6.44
C ASP A 11 -2.79 14.84 -5.50
N GLY A 12 -2.73 14.60 -4.18
CA GLY A 12 -2.64 15.63 -3.14
C GLY A 12 -3.96 16.33 -2.85
N ILE A 13 -5.08 15.87 -3.42
CA ILE A 13 -6.40 16.42 -3.18
C ILE A 13 -7.04 15.70 -2.00
N THR A 14 -7.64 16.46 -1.08
CA THR A 14 -8.47 15.91 0.00
C THR A 14 -9.94 16.23 -0.24
N ARG A 15 -10.81 15.23 -0.07
CA ARG A 15 -12.27 15.39 -0.09
C ARG A 15 -12.83 15.09 1.30
N PHE A 16 -13.92 15.75 1.65
CA PHE A 16 -14.61 15.48 2.92
C PHE A 16 -15.99 14.89 2.64
N ILE A 17 -16.30 13.79 3.32
CA ILE A 17 -17.62 13.16 3.31
C ILE A 17 -18.20 13.15 4.72
N LYS A 18 -19.52 12.98 4.80
CA LYS A 18 -20.22 12.70 6.06
C LYS A 18 -20.59 11.22 6.09
N CYS A 19 -20.23 10.54 7.16
CA CYS A 19 -20.50 9.12 7.37
C CYS A 19 -21.27 8.96 8.69
N ASP A 20 -22.40 8.25 8.65
CA ASP A 20 -23.15 7.94 9.86
C ASP A 20 -22.50 6.74 10.56
N GLY A 21 -22.57 6.67 11.90
CA GLY A 21 -21.92 5.61 12.68
C GLY A 21 -22.50 4.19 12.49
N ASP A 22 -23.57 4.05 11.71
CA ASP A 22 -24.20 2.79 11.29
C ASP A 22 -24.04 2.54 9.77
N GLU A 23 -23.16 3.30 9.11
CA GLU A 23 -22.84 3.19 7.68
C GLU A 23 -21.33 2.95 7.53
N THR A 24 -20.94 2.14 6.53
CA THR A 24 -19.52 1.95 6.23
C THR A 24 -18.93 3.19 5.57
N VAL A 25 -17.63 3.42 5.75
CA VAL A 25 -16.95 4.55 5.10
C VAL A 25 -17.03 4.43 3.57
N ALA A 26 -16.96 3.21 3.03
CA ALA A 26 -17.15 2.98 1.60
C ALA A 26 -18.54 3.40 1.12
N ASP A 27 -19.60 3.04 1.82
CA ASP A 27 -20.96 3.42 1.45
C ASP A 27 -21.17 4.94 1.53
N ALA A 28 -20.66 5.57 2.58
CA ALA A 28 -20.69 7.03 2.72
C ALA A 28 -19.96 7.72 1.57
N SER A 29 -18.81 7.17 1.14
CA SER A 29 -18.02 7.69 0.03
C SER A 29 -18.77 7.58 -1.30
N TYR A 30 -19.33 6.40 -1.60
CA TYR A 30 -20.12 6.18 -2.82
C TYR A 30 -21.41 7.02 -2.83
N ARG A 31 -22.08 7.18 -1.69
CA ARG A 31 -23.22 8.10 -1.54
C ARG A 31 -22.85 9.55 -1.81
N ALA A 32 -21.63 9.95 -1.45
CA ALA A 32 -21.06 11.26 -1.78
C ALA A 32 -20.54 11.38 -3.23
N ARG A 33 -20.69 10.33 -4.05
CA ARG A 33 -20.17 10.22 -5.43
C ARG A 33 -18.65 10.33 -5.49
N ILE A 34 -17.99 9.73 -4.50
CA ILE A 34 -16.54 9.54 -4.45
C ILE A 34 -16.32 8.03 -4.41
N ASN A 35 -16.03 7.45 -5.57
CA ASN A 35 -15.86 6.02 -5.76
C ASN A 35 -14.40 5.65 -5.44
N ILE A 36 -14.09 5.58 -4.14
CA ILE A 36 -12.82 5.01 -3.69
C ILE A 36 -12.69 3.55 -4.20
N PRO A 37 -11.47 3.00 -4.32
CA PRO A 37 -11.29 1.61 -4.74
C PRO A 37 -12.16 0.66 -3.91
N LEU A 38 -12.97 -0.17 -4.57
CA LEU A 38 -13.91 -1.08 -3.92
C LEU A 38 -14.37 -2.18 -4.89
N ASP A 39 -14.49 -3.42 -4.39
CA ASP A 39 -15.05 -4.55 -5.15
C ASP A 39 -16.05 -5.37 -4.34
N CYS A 40 -15.58 -6.36 -3.56
CA CYS A 40 -16.47 -7.37 -2.95
C CYS A 40 -17.43 -6.85 -1.88
N ARG A 41 -17.08 -5.73 -1.21
CA ARG A 41 -17.77 -5.17 -0.04
C ARG A 41 -17.88 -6.09 1.19
N ASP A 42 -17.10 -7.16 1.23
CA ASP A 42 -17.23 -8.25 2.21
C ASP A 42 -15.92 -8.57 2.94
N GLY A 43 -14.96 -7.63 2.93
CA GLY A 43 -13.69 -7.83 3.65
C GLY A 43 -12.81 -8.95 3.09
N ALA A 44 -13.03 -9.39 1.83
CA ALA A 44 -12.35 -10.54 1.23
C ALA A 44 -11.35 -10.19 0.11
N CYS A 45 -11.57 -9.06 -0.60
CA CYS A 45 -10.84 -8.77 -1.84
C CYS A 45 -9.61 -7.83 -1.70
N GLY A 46 -9.40 -7.25 -0.51
CA GLY A 46 -8.36 -6.22 -0.28
C GLY A 46 -8.46 -4.92 -1.10
N THR A 47 -9.32 -4.82 -2.12
CA THR A 47 -9.32 -3.70 -3.10
C THR A 47 -9.56 -2.34 -2.46
N CYS A 48 -10.32 -2.28 -1.36
CA CYS A 48 -10.57 -1.03 -0.66
C CYS A 48 -9.47 -0.63 0.33
N LYS A 49 -8.44 -1.46 0.54
CA LYS A 49 -7.38 -1.24 1.52
C LYS A 49 -6.86 0.18 1.43
N SER A 50 -6.93 0.88 2.56
CA SER A 50 -6.57 2.29 2.72
C SER A 50 -5.83 2.46 4.04
N LEU A 51 -5.07 3.55 4.19
CA LEU A 51 -4.39 3.84 5.46
C LEU A 51 -5.25 4.81 6.27
N CYS A 52 -5.55 4.48 7.53
CA CYS A 52 -6.20 5.39 8.45
C CYS A 52 -5.15 6.21 9.21
N GLU A 53 -5.00 7.48 8.84
CA GLU A 53 -4.01 8.39 9.45
C GLU A 53 -4.49 8.94 10.80
N SER A 54 -5.81 9.02 11.03
CA SER A 54 -6.33 9.42 12.34
C SER A 54 -7.79 9.05 12.55
N GLY A 55 -8.15 8.92 13.83
CA GLY A 55 -9.50 8.65 14.30
C GLY A 55 -9.70 7.21 14.78
N THR A 56 -10.85 6.94 15.39
CA THR A 56 -11.24 5.61 15.88
C THR A 56 -12.41 5.06 15.08
N TYR A 57 -12.39 3.75 14.86
CA TYR A 57 -13.35 3.03 14.05
C TYR A 57 -13.48 1.58 14.52
N ASP A 58 -14.63 0.99 14.22
CA ASP A 58 -14.79 -0.46 14.20
C ASP A 58 -14.32 -0.96 12.83
N GLY A 59 -13.39 -1.92 12.81
CA GLY A 59 -12.80 -2.48 11.60
C GLY A 59 -13.68 -3.50 10.87
N GLY A 60 -14.74 -3.99 11.54
CA GLY A 60 -15.62 -5.04 11.02
C GLY A 60 -14.93 -6.39 10.86
N ASP A 61 -15.55 -7.27 10.06
CA ASP A 61 -15.06 -8.63 9.81
C ASP A 61 -14.33 -8.69 8.46
N TYR A 62 -13.15 -9.30 8.43
CA TYR A 62 -12.37 -9.50 7.22
C TYR A 62 -11.48 -10.75 7.33
N ILE A 63 -11.00 -11.24 6.19
CA ILE A 63 -10.06 -12.37 6.13
C ILE A 63 -8.62 -11.87 6.08
N GLU A 64 -7.68 -12.70 6.53
CA GLU A 64 -6.24 -12.37 6.61
C GLU A 64 -5.66 -12.07 5.22
N GLU A 65 -6.21 -12.69 4.17
CA GLU A 65 -5.86 -12.41 2.77
C GLU A 65 -6.29 -11.00 2.32
N ALA A 66 -7.28 -10.36 2.95
CA ALA A 66 -7.67 -9.00 2.58
C ALA A 66 -6.89 -7.94 3.35
N LEU A 67 -6.61 -8.19 4.63
CA LEU A 67 -5.87 -7.32 5.54
C LEU A 67 -5.24 -8.18 6.64
N THR A 68 -3.91 -8.21 6.70
CA THR A 68 -3.20 -8.97 7.74
C THR A 68 -3.22 -8.23 9.09
N ASP A 69 -2.96 -8.94 10.18
CA ASP A 69 -2.85 -8.34 11.51
C ASP A 69 -1.72 -7.28 11.55
N ASP A 70 -0.58 -7.56 10.91
CA ASP A 70 0.55 -6.63 10.82
C ASP A 70 0.19 -5.35 10.04
N GLU A 71 -0.61 -5.47 8.97
CA GLU A 71 -1.11 -4.33 8.21
C GLU A 71 -2.12 -3.51 9.03
N ALA A 72 -3.04 -4.18 9.75
CA ALA A 72 -4.00 -3.53 10.62
C ALA A 72 -3.29 -2.76 11.77
N GLU A 73 -2.24 -3.35 12.36
CA GLU A 73 -1.40 -2.69 13.37
C GLU A 73 -0.63 -1.48 12.83
N GLN A 74 -0.33 -1.47 11.53
CA GLN A 74 0.27 -0.33 10.82
C GLN A 74 -0.75 0.75 10.44
N GLY A 75 -2.04 0.56 10.78
CA GLY A 75 -3.11 1.51 10.51
C GLY A 75 -3.80 1.30 9.15
N TYR A 76 -3.48 0.23 8.42
CA TYR A 76 -4.26 -0.13 7.24
C TYR A 76 -5.65 -0.62 7.66
N CYS A 77 -6.62 -0.38 6.79
CA CYS A 77 -8.02 -0.63 7.06
C CYS A 77 -8.77 -0.97 5.77
N LEU A 78 -9.95 -1.56 5.92
CA LEU A 78 -10.86 -1.84 4.81
C LEU A 78 -12.11 -0.94 4.95
N PRO A 79 -12.20 0.21 4.22
CA PRO A 79 -13.35 1.10 4.21
C PRO A 79 -14.71 0.41 3.99
N CYS A 80 -14.73 -0.77 3.36
CA CYS A 80 -15.95 -1.55 3.14
C CYS A 80 -16.50 -2.26 4.39
N GLN A 81 -15.67 -2.42 5.42
CA GLN A 81 -16.03 -2.98 6.73
C GLN A 81 -15.95 -1.93 7.84
N MET A 82 -15.22 -0.84 7.59
CA MET A 82 -14.97 0.24 8.55
C MET A 82 -16.23 1.05 8.87
N MET A 83 -16.60 1.09 10.15
CA MET A 83 -17.62 2.00 10.71
C MET A 83 -16.96 3.05 11.62
N PRO A 84 -17.19 4.36 11.41
CA PRO A 84 -16.52 5.41 12.20
C PRO A 84 -17.08 5.52 13.62
N GLU A 85 -16.18 5.66 14.59
CA GLU A 85 -16.49 6.03 15.98
C GLU A 85 -16.07 7.47 16.33
N SER A 86 -15.22 8.07 15.49
CA SER A 86 -14.84 9.49 15.52
C SER A 86 -14.75 10.07 14.10
N ASN A 87 -14.37 11.35 13.99
CA ASN A 87 -13.90 11.87 12.71
C ASN A 87 -12.65 11.09 12.27
N LEU A 88 -12.52 10.84 10.96
CA LEU A 88 -11.46 10.03 10.38
C LEU A 88 -10.66 10.80 9.33
N VAL A 89 -9.41 10.42 9.13
CA VAL A 89 -8.61 10.81 7.96
C VAL A 89 -8.05 9.54 7.33
N LEU A 90 -8.40 9.30 6.07
CA LEU A 90 -7.95 8.14 5.30
C LEU A 90 -7.10 8.58 4.10
N ARG A 91 -5.98 7.90 3.89
CA ARG A 91 -5.20 7.97 2.65
C ARG A 91 -5.69 6.87 1.70
N ILE A 92 -6.26 7.30 0.57
CA ILE A 92 -6.85 6.41 -0.43
C ILE A 92 -5.84 6.16 -1.55
N PRO A 93 -5.55 4.90 -1.91
CA PRO A 93 -4.58 4.54 -2.96
C PRO A 93 -5.19 4.72 -4.36
N THR A 94 -5.62 5.94 -4.68
CA THR A 94 -6.04 6.35 -6.01
C THR A 94 -5.96 7.87 -6.14
N THR A 95 -6.19 8.40 -7.34
CA THR A 95 -6.30 9.84 -7.57
C THR A 95 -7.73 10.32 -7.39
N SER A 96 -7.92 11.59 -7.01
CA SER A 96 -9.25 12.14 -6.80
C SER A 96 -10.06 12.25 -8.09
N ASP A 97 -9.40 12.27 -9.25
CA ASP A 97 -10.08 12.29 -10.56
C ASP A 97 -10.61 10.90 -10.93
N VAL A 98 -9.88 9.83 -10.61
CA VAL A 98 -10.36 8.46 -10.80
C VAL A 98 -11.44 8.10 -9.77
N ALA A 99 -11.33 8.61 -8.55
CA ALA A 99 -12.40 8.48 -7.58
C ALA A 99 -13.71 9.20 -7.99
N LYS A 100 -13.68 10.11 -8.97
CA LYS A 100 -14.91 10.72 -9.51
C LYS A 100 -15.47 9.98 -10.72
N THR A 101 -14.69 9.14 -11.39
CA THR A 101 -15.21 8.30 -12.47
C THR A 101 -16.13 7.23 -11.88
N ALA A 102 -17.33 7.12 -12.43
CA ALA A 102 -18.31 6.12 -12.01
C ALA A 102 -17.95 4.77 -12.60
N THR A 103 -18.04 3.72 -11.80
CA THR A 103 -18.12 2.36 -12.32
C THR A 103 -19.37 2.24 -13.19
N GLY A 104 -19.18 1.81 -14.43
CA GLY A 104 -20.24 1.63 -15.41
C GLY A 104 -20.45 0.16 -15.73
N THR A 105 -21.66 -0.19 -16.16
CA THR A 105 -21.94 -1.48 -16.80
C THR A 105 -21.93 -1.28 -18.31
N PHE A 106 -21.17 -2.10 -19.01
CA PHE A 106 -20.95 -2.00 -20.44
C PHE A 106 -21.37 -3.30 -21.12
N SER A 107 -22.02 -3.16 -22.27
CA SER A 107 -22.25 -4.26 -23.20
C SER A 107 -21.20 -4.18 -24.31
N SER A 108 -20.59 -5.33 -24.61
CA SER A 108 -19.45 -5.45 -25.51
C SER A 108 -19.62 -6.60 -26.48
N THR A 109 -18.87 -6.58 -27.57
CA THR A 109 -18.85 -7.66 -28.56
C THR A 109 -17.45 -8.22 -28.71
N ILE A 110 -17.29 -9.54 -28.68
CA ILE A 110 -16.00 -10.20 -28.92
C ILE A 110 -15.60 -10.01 -30.38
N THR A 111 -14.48 -9.34 -30.63
CA THR A 111 -13.93 -9.11 -31.98
C THR A 111 -12.82 -10.09 -32.34
N ALA A 112 -12.08 -10.59 -31.34
CA ALA A 112 -11.03 -11.58 -31.55
C ALA A 112 -10.92 -12.57 -30.39
N ILE A 113 -10.55 -13.81 -30.71
CA ILE A 113 -10.18 -14.84 -29.73
C ILE A 113 -8.88 -15.48 -30.19
N ARG A 114 -7.85 -15.41 -29.36
CA ARG A 114 -6.53 -16.01 -29.58
C ARG A 114 -6.30 -17.12 -28.57
N ARG A 115 -6.27 -18.36 -29.05
CA ARG A 115 -5.93 -19.54 -28.24
C ARG A 115 -4.42 -19.74 -28.31
N PHE A 116 -3.70 -19.29 -27.30
CA PHE A 116 -2.24 -19.42 -27.25
C PHE A 116 -1.84 -20.87 -26.98
N SER A 117 -2.58 -21.52 -26.08
CA SER A 117 -2.39 -22.90 -25.66
C SER A 117 -3.67 -23.45 -25.05
N ASP A 118 -3.65 -24.71 -24.59
CA ASP A 118 -4.75 -25.32 -23.86
C ASP A 118 -5.01 -24.66 -22.49
N THR A 119 -4.01 -23.92 -21.98
CA THR A 119 -4.04 -23.29 -20.66
C THR A 119 -4.22 -21.78 -20.71
N THR A 120 -4.10 -21.13 -21.87
CA THR A 120 -4.16 -19.67 -21.97
C THR A 120 -4.92 -19.19 -23.22
N ILE A 121 -5.92 -18.35 -23.01
CA ILE A 121 -6.72 -17.71 -24.06
C ILE A 121 -6.66 -16.20 -23.87
N GLY A 122 -6.38 -15.47 -24.95
CA GLY A 122 -6.65 -14.05 -25.04
C GLY A 122 -7.92 -13.78 -25.84
N PHE A 123 -8.65 -12.74 -25.50
CA PHE A 123 -9.77 -12.26 -26.30
C PHE A 123 -9.82 -10.74 -26.30
N THR A 124 -10.46 -10.18 -27.33
CA THR A 124 -10.61 -8.74 -27.52
C THR A 124 -12.07 -8.42 -27.71
N ILE A 125 -12.52 -7.31 -27.12
CA ILE A 125 -13.88 -6.82 -27.21
C ILE A 125 -13.89 -5.36 -27.65
N GLU A 126 -14.99 -4.97 -28.30
CA GLU A 126 -15.35 -3.59 -28.59
C GLU A 126 -16.57 -3.19 -27.76
N ILE A 127 -16.62 -1.91 -27.35
CA ILE A 127 -17.78 -1.30 -26.70
C ILE A 127 -18.22 -0.08 -27.49
N ALA A 128 -19.54 0.10 -27.66
CA ALA A 128 -20.08 1.22 -28.45
C ALA A 128 -19.78 2.59 -27.81
N ASN A 129 -19.78 2.66 -26.48
CA ASN A 129 -19.57 3.89 -25.72
C ASN A 129 -18.16 3.91 -25.12
N ARG A 130 -17.13 3.74 -25.95
CA ARG A 130 -15.75 3.58 -25.49
C ARG A 130 -15.25 4.73 -24.63
N GLU A 131 -15.67 5.95 -24.96
CA GLU A 131 -15.34 7.19 -24.25
C GLU A 131 -15.86 7.26 -22.81
N ASP A 132 -16.92 6.48 -22.49
CA ASP A 132 -17.49 6.42 -21.15
C ASP A 132 -16.64 5.54 -20.20
N LEU A 133 -15.81 4.64 -20.76
CA LEU A 133 -14.93 3.78 -19.98
C LEU A 133 -13.56 4.44 -19.79
N VAL A 134 -13.40 5.17 -18.69
CA VAL A 134 -12.12 5.76 -18.27
C VAL A 134 -11.51 4.88 -17.18
N PHE A 135 -10.33 4.30 -17.46
CA PHE A 135 -9.60 3.44 -16.52
C PHE A 135 -8.12 3.80 -16.46
N LEU A 136 -7.45 3.38 -15.40
CA LEU A 136 -6.00 3.49 -15.23
C LEU A 136 -5.31 2.18 -15.64
N PRO A 137 -4.14 2.25 -16.29
CA PRO A 137 -3.47 1.04 -16.77
C PRO A 137 -3.04 0.16 -15.61
N GLY A 138 -3.55 -1.07 -15.60
CA GLY A 138 -3.42 -2.04 -14.50
C GLY A 138 -4.76 -2.46 -13.91
N GLN A 139 -5.80 -1.64 -14.05
CA GLN A 139 -7.15 -1.94 -13.56
C GLN A 139 -7.82 -3.11 -14.29
N TYR A 140 -8.91 -3.60 -13.70
CA TYR A 140 -9.70 -4.72 -14.19
C TYR A 140 -11.19 -4.40 -14.30
N VAL A 141 -11.93 -5.35 -14.87
CA VAL A 141 -13.40 -5.37 -14.89
C VAL A 141 -13.94 -6.71 -14.44
N ASN A 142 -15.15 -6.71 -13.90
CA ASN A 142 -15.89 -7.93 -13.60
C ASN A 142 -16.78 -8.29 -14.79
N ILE A 143 -16.42 -9.35 -15.52
CA ILE A 143 -17.15 -9.85 -16.69
C ILE A 143 -18.16 -10.91 -16.24
N THR A 144 -19.42 -10.73 -16.62
CA THR A 144 -20.48 -11.72 -16.38
C THR A 144 -20.22 -12.95 -17.25
N VAL A 145 -20.21 -14.13 -16.63
CA VAL A 145 -20.02 -15.39 -17.35
C VAL A 145 -21.28 -15.72 -18.15
N PRO A 146 -21.19 -15.87 -19.50
CA PRO A 146 -22.37 -16.08 -20.33
C PRO A 146 -23.20 -17.31 -19.97
N GLY A 147 -24.49 -17.06 -19.71
CA GLY A 147 -25.47 -18.06 -19.30
C GLY A 147 -25.56 -18.28 -17.79
N THR A 148 -24.92 -17.43 -16.98
CA THR A 148 -24.95 -17.49 -15.51
C THR A 148 -25.05 -16.08 -14.92
N GLU A 149 -25.28 -15.98 -13.61
CA GLU A 149 -25.17 -14.72 -12.85
C GLU A 149 -23.76 -14.49 -12.27
N ALA A 150 -22.86 -15.48 -12.40
CA ALA A 150 -21.51 -15.37 -11.86
C ALA A 150 -20.66 -14.37 -12.66
N THR A 151 -19.80 -13.63 -11.98
CA THR A 151 -18.82 -12.71 -12.59
C THR A 151 -17.40 -13.20 -12.35
N ARG A 152 -16.46 -12.78 -13.21
CA ARG A 152 -15.02 -13.01 -13.03
C ARG A 152 -14.23 -11.76 -13.37
N SER A 153 -13.24 -11.46 -12.54
CA SER A 153 -12.35 -10.31 -12.66
C SER A 153 -11.28 -10.56 -13.72
N TYR A 154 -11.11 -9.63 -14.65
CA TYR A 154 -10.08 -9.68 -15.68
C TYR A 154 -9.45 -8.31 -15.90
N SER A 155 -8.14 -8.23 -15.69
CA SER A 155 -7.36 -7.01 -15.93
C SER A 155 -7.23 -6.73 -17.43
N PHE A 156 -7.28 -5.45 -17.79
CA PHE A 156 -7.04 -5.04 -19.18
C PHE A 156 -5.60 -5.38 -19.59
N SER A 157 -5.41 -5.86 -20.83
CA SER A 157 -4.10 -6.06 -21.45
C SER A 157 -3.78 -5.05 -22.56
N THR A 158 -4.62 -4.02 -22.67
CA THR A 158 -4.53 -2.86 -23.55
C THR A 158 -4.47 -1.58 -22.73
N GLY A 159 -3.85 -0.52 -23.26
CA GLY A 159 -3.82 0.78 -22.61
C GLY A 159 -5.17 1.51 -22.64
N PRO A 160 -5.35 2.53 -21.80
CA PRO A 160 -6.61 3.25 -21.61
C PRO A 160 -7.06 4.07 -22.81
N THR A 161 -6.18 4.34 -23.77
CA THR A 161 -6.51 5.02 -25.03
C THR A 161 -6.78 4.07 -26.19
N SER A 162 -6.72 2.75 -25.97
CA SER A 162 -7.01 1.76 -27.01
C SER A 162 -8.52 1.72 -27.30
N GLU A 163 -8.88 1.70 -28.59
CA GLU A 163 -10.26 1.57 -29.06
C GLU A 163 -10.86 0.20 -28.69
N GLU A 164 -10.07 -0.85 -28.85
CA GLU A 164 -10.41 -2.21 -28.43
C GLU A 164 -9.85 -2.52 -27.03
N LEU A 165 -10.53 -3.40 -26.30
CA LEU A 165 -10.13 -3.87 -24.97
C LEU A 165 -9.74 -5.34 -25.06
N SER A 166 -8.50 -5.68 -24.68
CA SER A 166 -8.05 -7.08 -24.67
C SER A 166 -7.84 -7.61 -23.26
N PHE A 167 -7.94 -8.93 -23.12
CA PHE A 167 -7.79 -9.66 -21.87
C PHE A 167 -6.96 -10.92 -22.09
N LEU A 168 -6.33 -11.40 -21.03
CA LEU A 168 -5.56 -12.65 -21.02
C LEU A 168 -6.02 -13.54 -19.87
N VAL A 169 -6.45 -14.76 -20.18
CA VAL A 169 -7.13 -15.65 -19.23
C VAL A 169 -6.42 -16.98 -19.13
N LYS A 170 -6.07 -17.37 -17.89
CA LYS A 170 -5.65 -18.72 -17.58
C LYS A 170 -6.88 -19.62 -17.57
N ILE A 171 -6.85 -20.66 -18.38
CA ILE A 171 -7.89 -21.67 -18.47
C ILE A 171 -7.68 -22.70 -17.37
N THR A 172 -8.71 -22.84 -16.54
CA THR A 172 -8.80 -23.80 -15.44
C THR A 172 -9.95 -24.79 -15.68
N ASP A 173 -9.74 -26.05 -15.33
CA ASP A 173 -10.79 -27.07 -15.46
C ASP A 173 -11.88 -26.86 -14.40
N GLY A 174 -13.15 -26.96 -14.81
CA GLY A 174 -14.30 -26.66 -13.96
C GLY A 174 -14.57 -25.17 -13.73
N GLY A 175 -13.74 -24.27 -14.31
CA GLY A 175 -13.96 -22.83 -14.23
C GLY A 175 -15.07 -22.38 -15.18
N LEU A 176 -16.12 -21.73 -14.68
CA LEU A 176 -17.28 -21.32 -15.50
C LEU A 176 -16.90 -20.47 -16.72
N MET A 177 -16.06 -19.44 -16.53
CA MET A 177 -15.55 -18.63 -17.64
C MET A 177 -14.58 -19.42 -18.52
N SER A 178 -13.72 -20.24 -17.92
CA SER A 178 -12.75 -21.09 -18.62
C SER A 178 -13.45 -22.04 -19.59
N GLU A 179 -14.53 -22.69 -19.18
CA GLU A 179 -15.36 -23.55 -20.03
C GLU A 179 -16.07 -22.76 -21.15
N TYR A 180 -16.60 -21.57 -20.83
CA TYR A 180 -17.16 -20.69 -21.86
C TYR A 180 -16.12 -20.34 -22.93
N LEU A 181 -14.96 -19.79 -22.54
CA LEU A 181 -13.91 -19.35 -23.46
C LEU A 181 -13.32 -20.50 -24.29
N ARG A 182 -13.15 -21.67 -23.68
CA ARG A 182 -12.60 -22.86 -24.34
C ARG A 182 -13.57 -23.44 -25.36
N ASP A 183 -14.82 -23.65 -24.95
CA ASP A 183 -15.73 -24.56 -25.66
C ASP A 183 -16.85 -23.86 -26.42
N ARG A 184 -17.22 -22.64 -26.00
CA ARG A 184 -18.44 -21.95 -26.47
C ARG A 184 -18.19 -20.60 -27.12
N ALA A 185 -17.18 -19.85 -26.69
CA ALA A 185 -16.97 -18.46 -27.10
C ALA A 185 -16.69 -18.32 -28.60
N GLN A 186 -17.40 -17.39 -29.23
CA GLN A 186 -17.29 -17.07 -30.65
C GLN A 186 -17.12 -15.55 -30.86
N ILE A 187 -16.47 -15.19 -31.97
CA ILE A 187 -16.45 -13.81 -32.45
C ILE A 187 -17.90 -13.40 -32.74
N GLY A 188 -18.30 -12.23 -32.25
CA GLY A 188 -19.67 -11.72 -32.30
C GLY A 188 -20.50 -11.97 -31.04
N ASP A 189 -20.00 -12.78 -30.09
CA ASP A 189 -20.68 -12.97 -28.80
C ASP A 189 -20.71 -11.66 -28.02
N THR A 190 -21.82 -11.45 -27.29
CA THR A 190 -21.98 -10.31 -26.39
C THR A 190 -21.50 -10.66 -24.98
N LEU A 191 -20.65 -9.82 -24.40
CA LEU A 191 -20.25 -9.89 -23.00
C LEU A 191 -20.71 -8.63 -22.27
N GLU A 192 -21.23 -8.80 -21.06
CA GLU A 192 -21.50 -7.71 -20.13
C GLU A 192 -20.40 -7.66 -19.07
N PHE A 193 -19.96 -6.46 -18.73
CA PHE A 193 -18.97 -6.27 -17.66
C PHE A 193 -19.23 -4.98 -16.88
N THR A 194 -18.72 -4.95 -15.64
CA THR A 194 -18.77 -3.77 -14.78
C THR A 194 -17.36 -3.33 -14.38
N GLY A 195 -17.10 -2.02 -14.41
CA GLY A 195 -15.84 -1.43 -13.94
C GLY A 195 -15.59 -0.03 -14.49
N PRO A 196 -14.32 0.46 -14.47
CA PRO A 196 -13.12 -0.26 -14.02
C PRO A 196 -13.01 -0.37 -12.50
N MET A 197 -12.15 -1.27 -12.03
CA MET A 197 -11.93 -1.58 -10.61
C MET A 197 -10.44 -1.81 -10.35
N GLY A 198 -10.04 -1.76 -9.09
CA GLY A 198 -8.66 -2.04 -8.65
C GLY A 198 -7.82 -0.81 -8.35
N SER A 199 -6.91 -0.96 -7.38
CA SER A 199 -5.88 0.02 -6.98
C SER A 199 -4.49 -0.31 -7.56
N PHE A 200 -4.33 -1.46 -8.22
CA PHE A 200 -3.11 -1.78 -8.97
C PHE A 200 -3.12 -1.04 -10.31
N PHE A 201 -2.38 0.06 -10.39
CA PHE A 201 -2.24 0.83 -11.62
C PHE A 201 -0.92 1.60 -11.68
N LEU A 202 -0.50 1.99 -12.88
CA LEU A 202 0.70 2.78 -13.09
C LEU A 202 0.63 4.13 -12.36
N ARG A 203 1.55 4.36 -11.41
CA ARG A 203 1.76 5.69 -10.82
C ARG A 203 2.64 6.56 -11.73
N GLU A 204 2.62 7.87 -11.46
CA GLU A 204 3.56 8.79 -12.10
C GLU A 204 4.99 8.29 -11.90
N GLN A 205 5.68 8.02 -13.01
CA GLN A 205 7.01 7.44 -12.95
C GLN A 205 8.05 8.49 -12.54
N LYS A 206 8.56 8.37 -11.31
CA LYS A 206 9.58 9.27 -10.74
C LYS A 206 10.98 8.64 -10.67
N ARG A 207 11.05 7.33 -10.93
CA ARG A 207 12.26 6.50 -10.81
C ARG A 207 12.13 5.24 -11.67
N ARG A 208 13.11 4.35 -11.56
CA ARG A 208 13.10 3.03 -12.22
C ARG A 208 11.86 2.24 -11.83
N ALA A 209 11.30 1.51 -12.77
CA ALA A 209 10.25 0.53 -12.50
C ALA A 209 10.75 -0.90 -12.73
N LEU A 210 10.42 -1.82 -11.81
CA LEU A 210 10.57 -3.25 -11.96
C LEU A 210 9.19 -3.90 -12.02
N LEU A 211 8.83 -4.44 -13.18
CA LEU A 211 7.57 -5.11 -13.44
C LEU A 211 7.77 -6.63 -13.27
N LEU A 212 6.89 -7.29 -12.53
CA LEU A 212 6.98 -8.73 -12.24
C LEU A 212 5.65 -9.40 -12.59
N ALA A 213 5.66 -10.28 -13.60
CA ALA A 213 4.47 -11.00 -14.05
C ALA A 213 4.55 -12.49 -13.77
N GLY A 214 3.47 -13.07 -13.24
CA GLY A 214 3.28 -14.51 -13.11
C GLY A 214 2.13 -15.01 -13.99
N GLY A 215 2.41 -15.85 -14.99
CA GLY A 215 1.37 -16.43 -15.85
C GLY A 215 0.54 -15.35 -16.57
N THR A 216 -0.77 -15.29 -16.31
CA THR A 216 -1.64 -14.25 -16.88
C THR A 216 -1.64 -12.93 -16.13
N GLY A 217 -0.89 -12.83 -15.02
CA GLY A 217 -0.54 -11.54 -14.40
C GLY A 217 0.28 -10.62 -15.32
N LEU A 218 0.68 -11.11 -16.50
CA LEU A 218 1.18 -10.28 -17.59
C LEU A 218 0.15 -9.26 -18.10
N ALA A 219 -1.15 -9.55 -18.02
CA ALA A 219 -2.22 -8.68 -18.55
C ALA A 219 -2.12 -7.22 -18.09
N PRO A 220 -2.22 -6.90 -16.78
CA PRO A 220 -2.15 -5.51 -16.34
C PRO A 220 -0.82 -4.85 -16.69
N LEU A 221 0.29 -5.59 -16.69
CA LEU A 221 1.60 -5.05 -17.06
C LEU A 221 1.69 -4.70 -18.55
N LEU A 222 0.97 -5.39 -19.44
CA LEU A 222 0.87 -4.99 -20.85
C LEU A 222 0.10 -3.68 -21.03
N SER A 223 -0.90 -3.41 -20.18
CA SER A 223 -1.63 -2.14 -20.14
C SER A 223 -0.73 -1.00 -19.64
N ILE A 224 0.06 -1.26 -18.60
CA ILE A 224 1.09 -0.34 -18.07
C ILE A 224 2.12 0.00 -19.16
N LEU A 225 2.69 -1.01 -19.83
CA LEU A 225 3.67 -0.82 -20.89
C LEU A 225 3.10 -0.05 -22.09
N ASP A 226 1.83 -0.27 -22.46
CA ASP A 226 1.20 0.50 -23.53
C ASP A 226 1.08 2.00 -23.19
N THR A 227 0.83 2.32 -21.92
CA THR A 227 0.75 3.71 -21.45
C THR A 227 2.14 4.35 -21.34
N MET A 228 3.13 3.63 -20.82
CA MET A 228 4.53 4.09 -20.81
C MET A 228 5.05 4.37 -22.22
N ARG A 229 4.54 3.65 -23.23
CA ARG A 229 4.89 3.89 -24.64
C ARG A 229 4.38 5.23 -25.16
N THR A 230 3.25 5.71 -24.64
CA THR A 230 2.67 7.00 -25.06
C THR A 230 3.20 8.17 -24.25
N ASP A 231 3.45 7.96 -22.95
CA ASP A 231 3.99 8.98 -22.05
C ASP A 231 5.50 8.80 -21.91
N ALA A 232 6.27 9.63 -22.61
CA ALA A 232 7.73 9.55 -22.63
C ALA A 232 8.34 9.87 -21.26
N ALA A 233 8.45 8.87 -20.39
CA ALA A 233 9.21 8.93 -19.15
C ALA A 233 10.67 8.49 -19.38
N ASP A 234 11.63 9.22 -18.81
CA ASP A 234 13.06 8.99 -19.02
C ASP A 234 13.65 7.86 -18.13
N HIS A 235 12.83 7.22 -17.30
CA HIS A 235 13.32 6.26 -16.30
C HIS A 235 13.34 4.81 -16.83
N PRO A 236 14.39 4.03 -16.52
CA PRO A 236 14.47 2.63 -16.94
C PRO A 236 13.29 1.79 -16.45
N VAL A 237 12.83 0.86 -17.29
CA VAL A 237 11.78 -0.10 -16.97
C VAL A 237 12.29 -1.49 -17.31
N HIS A 238 12.22 -2.41 -16.35
CA HIS A 238 12.56 -3.82 -16.59
C HIS A 238 11.38 -4.72 -16.21
N LEU A 239 11.05 -5.68 -17.08
CA LEU A 239 10.04 -6.72 -16.80
C LEU A 239 10.72 -8.07 -16.59
N VAL A 240 10.36 -8.78 -15.52
CA VAL A 240 10.66 -10.21 -15.37
C VAL A 240 9.36 -11.00 -15.46
N TYR A 241 9.25 -11.85 -16.48
CA TYR A 241 8.05 -12.64 -16.74
C TYR A 241 8.25 -14.14 -16.42
N GLY A 242 7.60 -14.62 -15.36
CA GLY A 242 7.66 -16.02 -14.94
C GLY A 242 6.43 -16.82 -15.31
N VAL A 243 6.62 -18.04 -15.81
CA VAL A 243 5.53 -18.99 -16.07
C VAL A 243 5.88 -20.42 -15.65
N SER A 244 4.86 -21.28 -15.55
CA SER A 244 5.07 -22.67 -15.12
C SER A 244 5.62 -23.57 -16.22
N SER A 245 5.16 -23.39 -17.46
CA SER A 245 5.51 -24.23 -18.62
C SER A 245 5.69 -23.41 -19.90
N ASP A 246 6.34 -23.99 -20.91
CA ASP A 246 6.55 -23.32 -22.23
C ASP A 246 5.22 -22.93 -22.89
N ALA A 247 4.15 -23.69 -22.65
CA ALA A 247 2.81 -23.41 -23.18
C ALA A 247 2.14 -22.17 -22.57
N ASP A 248 2.66 -21.68 -21.45
CA ASP A 248 2.17 -20.49 -20.76
C ASP A 248 2.94 -19.23 -21.17
N LEU A 249 4.04 -19.35 -21.93
CA LEU A 249 4.76 -18.21 -22.49
C LEU A 249 3.95 -17.57 -23.63
N VAL A 250 3.23 -16.51 -23.30
CA VAL A 250 2.37 -15.79 -24.25
C VAL A 250 2.83 -14.35 -24.42
N GLU A 251 2.39 -13.72 -25.52
CA GLU A 251 2.65 -12.30 -25.82
C GLU A 251 4.15 -11.88 -25.90
N LEU A 252 5.09 -12.83 -26.04
CA LEU A 252 6.51 -12.52 -26.23
C LEU A 252 6.76 -11.61 -27.44
N ASP A 253 6.03 -11.80 -28.54
CA ASP A 253 6.12 -10.93 -29.73
C ASP A 253 5.71 -9.48 -29.41
N LYS A 254 4.75 -9.29 -28.48
CA LYS A 254 4.29 -7.97 -28.05
C LYS A 254 5.33 -7.32 -27.13
N LEU A 255 5.95 -8.09 -26.24
CA LEU A 255 7.09 -7.62 -25.43
C LEU A 255 8.28 -7.20 -26.30
N GLU A 256 8.62 -7.99 -27.33
CA GLU A 256 9.64 -7.65 -28.33
C GLU A 256 9.28 -6.46 -29.22
N ALA A 257 7.99 -6.15 -29.36
CA ALA A 257 7.57 -4.91 -30.01
C ALA A 257 7.79 -3.71 -29.08
N TYR A 258 7.52 -3.87 -27.78
CA TYR A 258 7.77 -2.81 -26.79
C TYR A 258 9.25 -2.47 -26.69
N THR A 259 10.18 -3.43 -26.69
CA THR A 259 11.63 -3.13 -26.66
C THR A 259 12.08 -2.23 -27.83
N LYS A 260 11.36 -2.25 -28.95
CA LYS A 260 11.64 -1.41 -30.13
C LYS A 260 11.00 -0.02 -30.03
N SER A 261 9.85 0.09 -29.37
CA SER A 261 9.11 1.36 -29.23
C SER A 261 9.39 2.11 -27.93
N LEU A 262 9.97 1.45 -26.94
CA LEU A 262 10.33 1.95 -25.61
C LEU A 262 11.82 1.75 -25.38
N PRO A 263 12.69 2.72 -25.72
CA PRO A 263 14.14 2.56 -25.62
C PRO A 263 14.66 2.23 -24.21
N GLN A 264 13.91 2.62 -23.18
CA GLN A 264 14.21 2.40 -21.77
C GLN A 264 13.66 1.08 -21.21
N PHE A 265 12.94 0.30 -22.03
CA PHE A 265 12.34 -0.97 -21.65
C PHE A 265 13.21 -2.17 -22.03
N THR A 266 13.44 -3.04 -21.06
CA THR A 266 14.00 -4.38 -21.28
C THR A 266 13.15 -5.42 -20.58
N PHE A 267 13.26 -6.68 -20.99
CA PHE A 267 12.58 -7.77 -20.28
C PHE A 267 13.38 -9.06 -20.35
N ASP A 268 13.19 -9.88 -19.32
CA ASP A 268 13.60 -11.27 -19.26
C ASP A 268 12.39 -12.14 -18.93
N TYR A 269 12.48 -13.43 -19.27
CA TYR A 269 11.46 -14.40 -18.88
C TYR A 269 12.09 -15.70 -18.40
N CYS A 270 11.39 -16.40 -17.52
CA CYS A 270 11.80 -17.71 -17.02
C CYS A 270 10.63 -18.71 -17.00
N VAL A 271 10.98 -19.99 -17.12
CA VAL A 271 10.03 -21.10 -17.00
C VAL A 271 10.44 -22.01 -15.85
N SER A 272 9.53 -22.31 -14.94
CA SER A 272 9.85 -23.13 -13.76
C SER A 272 10.05 -24.61 -14.09
N ASP A 273 9.45 -25.12 -15.18
CA ASP A 273 9.65 -26.50 -15.63
C ASP A 273 11.12 -26.75 -16.02
N PRO A 274 11.85 -27.64 -15.32
CA PRO A 274 13.23 -27.98 -15.67
C PRO A 274 13.41 -28.53 -17.09
N ALA A 275 12.36 -29.12 -17.67
CA ALA A 275 12.36 -29.65 -19.03
C ALA A 275 12.17 -28.57 -20.11
N SER A 276 11.89 -27.34 -19.70
CA SER A 276 11.73 -26.20 -20.60
C SER A 276 12.94 -25.97 -21.52
N SER A 277 12.63 -25.45 -22.71
CA SER A 277 13.61 -24.96 -23.68
C SER A 277 13.97 -23.48 -23.51
N ALA A 278 13.33 -22.79 -22.57
CA ALA A 278 13.57 -21.37 -22.30
C ALA A 278 15.03 -21.09 -21.88
N PRO A 279 15.55 -19.90 -22.21
CA PRO A 279 16.92 -19.50 -21.85
C PRO A 279 17.13 -19.46 -20.34
N ASN A 280 16.13 -18.98 -19.60
CA ASN A 280 16.16 -18.95 -18.15
C ASN A 280 15.17 -19.96 -17.57
N LYS A 281 15.63 -20.72 -16.58
CA LYS A 281 14.83 -21.71 -15.84
C LYS A 281 14.68 -21.28 -14.39
N GLY A 282 13.57 -21.65 -13.77
CA GLY A 282 13.27 -21.34 -12.37
C GLY A 282 12.23 -20.25 -12.21
N TYR A 283 12.44 -19.36 -11.25
CA TYR A 283 11.47 -18.36 -10.81
C TYR A 283 12.00 -16.94 -11.01
N VAL A 284 11.11 -15.95 -11.02
CA VAL A 284 11.44 -14.54 -11.33
C VAL A 284 12.54 -13.97 -10.44
N THR A 285 12.59 -14.37 -9.16
CA THR A 285 13.59 -13.91 -8.19
C THR A 285 15.01 -14.30 -8.59
N GLY A 286 15.18 -15.39 -9.34
CA GLY A 286 16.49 -15.82 -9.86
C GLY A 286 17.04 -14.95 -11.00
N LEU A 287 16.23 -14.01 -11.52
CA LEU A 287 16.61 -13.07 -12.58
C LEU A 287 16.80 -11.64 -12.08
N PHE A 288 16.81 -11.44 -10.76
CA PHE A 288 17.06 -10.12 -10.21
C PHE A 288 18.55 -9.80 -10.34
N GLU A 289 18.84 -8.66 -10.97
CA GLU A 289 20.17 -8.07 -10.97
C GLU A 289 20.18 -6.86 -10.04
N PRO A 290 21.31 -6.53 -9.39
CA PRO A 290 21.41 -5.34 -8.53
C PRO A 290 20.95 -4.05 -9.23
N ALA A 291 21.19 -3.94 -10.55
CA ALA A 291 20.74 -2.80 -11.35
C ALA A 291 19.20 -2.69 -11.48
N HIS A 292 18.47 -3.80 -11.38
CA HIS A 292 17.00 -3.81 -11.39
C HIS A 292 16.43 -3.26 -10.08
N LEU A 293 17.11 -3.51 -8.97
CA LEU A 293 16.67 -3.12 -7.63
C LEU A 293 17.21 -1.75 -7.19
N ASN A 294 18.32 -1.29 -7.79
CA ASN A 294 18.88 0.05 -7.62
C ASN A 294 19.01 0.47 -6.14
N ASP A 295 19.53 -0.44 -5.30
CA ASP A 295 19.67 -0.26 -3.85
C ASP A 295 18.38 0.20 -3.14
N GLY A 296 17.22 -0.18 -3.67
CA GLY A 296 15.89 0.18 -3.15
C GLY A 296 15.23 1.37 -3.84
N ASP A 297 15.94 2.18 -4.63
CA ASP A 297 15.34 3.29 -5.39
C ASP A 297 14.68 2.77 -6.69
N VAL A 298 13.60 2.01 -6.51
CA VAL A 298 12.80 1.37 -7.55
C VAL A 298 11.32 1.32 -7.12
N ASP A 299 10.43 1.50 -8.08
CA ASP A 299 9.00 1.17 -7.94
C ASP A 299 8.76 -0.24 -8.47
N VAL A 300 8.32 -1.16 -7.61
CA VAL A 300 8.01 -2.55 -7.98
C VAL A 300 6.52 -2.69 -8.26
N TYR A 301 6.17 -3.27 -9.39
CA TYR A 301 4.80 -3.62 -9.76
C TYR A 301 4.72 -5.12 -10.01
N LEU A 302 4.02 -5.85 -9.14
CA LEU A 302 3.92 -7.31 -9.20
C LEU A 302 2.48 -7.76 -9.42
N CYS A 303 2.23 -8.53 -10.47
CA CYS A 303 0.94 -9.20 -10.67
C CYS A 303 1.12 -10.69 -10.94
N GLY A 304 0.48 -11.54 -10.15
CA GLY A 304 0.65 -12.99 -10.27
C GLY A 304 -0.12 -13.79 -9.22
N PRO A 305 0.14 -15.11 -9.14
CA PRO A 305 -0.46 -15.95 -8.12
C PRO A 305 0.10 -15.61 -6.72
N PRO A 306 -0.67 -15.76 -5.63
CA PRO A 306 -0.23 -15.40 -4.29
C PRO A 306 1.15 -15.94 -3.88
N PRO A 307 1.50 -17.22 -4.14
CA PRO A 307 2.82 -17.74 -3.78
C PRO A 307 4.00 -17.00 -4.44
N MET A 308 3.78 -16.39 -5.61
CA MET A 308 4.81 -15.59 -6.27
C MET A 308 5.01 -14.25 -5.56
N VAL A 309 3.93 -13.62 -5.12
CA VAL A 309 3.98 -12.33 -4.40
C VAL A 309 4.79 -12.49 -3.12
N GLU A 310 4.47 -13.52 -2.34
CA GLU A 310 5.17 -13.81 -1.09
C GLU A 310 6.63 -14.21 -1.33
N ALA A 311 6.92 -15.04 -2.34
CA ALA A 311 8.29 -15.41 -2.66
C ALA A 311 9.16 -14.21 -3.07
N VAL A 312 8.59 -13.21 -3.76
CA VAL A 312 9.32 -11.97 -4.09
C VAL A 312 9.55 -11.13 -2.85
N ARG A 313 8.54 -10.97 -1.97
CA ARG A 313 8.69 -10.27 -0.69
C ARG A 313 9.79 -10.87 0.17
N ASP A 314 9.76 -12.18 0.36
CA ASP A 314 10.76 -12.91 1.13
C ASP A 314 12.17 -12.76 0.53
N HIS A 315 12.26 -12.80 -0.80
CA HIS A 315 13.54 -12.62 -1.48
C HIS A 315 14.11 -11.21 -1.27
N LEU A 316 13.31 -10.15 -1.46
CA LEU A 316 13.73 -8.77 -1.22
C LEU A 316 14.19 -8.57 0.23
N LYS A 317 13.43 -9.13 1.19
CA LYS A 317 13.79 -9.13 2.61
C LYS A 317 15.12 -9.84 2.88
N SER A 318 15.34 -11.00 2.26
CA SER A 318 16.59 -11.77 2.42
C SER A 318 17.82 -11.06 1.86
N GLU A 319 17.65 -10.25 0.82
CA GLU A 319 18.70 -9.41 0.23
C GLU A 319 18.89 -8.08 0.98
N GLY A 320 18.04 -7.79 1.98
CA GLY A 320 18.07 -6.52 2.72
C GLY A 320 17.66 -5.32 1.85
N ILE A 321 16.90 -5.55 0.78
CA ILE A 321 16.46 -4.52 -0.17
C ILE A 321 15.03 -4.15 0.14
N THR A 322 14.78 -2.84 0.27
CA THR A 322 13.43 -2.29 0.41
C THR A 322 13.16 -1.34 -0.76
N PRO A 323 12.23 -1.68 -1.67
CA PRO A 323 11.81 -0.78 -2.73
C PRO A 323 11.22 0.52 -2.18
N ALA A 324 11.30 1.59 -2.97
CA ALA A 324 10.66 2.87 -2.66
C ALA A 324 9.15 2.73 -2.60
N ASN A 325 8.59 1.94 -3.54
CA ASN A 325 7.19 1.55 -3.57
C ASN A 325 7.06 0.10 -4.02
N PHE A 326 6.12 -0.63 -3.41
CA PHE A 326 5.79 -2.01 -3.79
C PHE A 326 4.28 -2.11 -4.01
N TYR A 327 3.87 -2.19 -5.27
CA TYR A 327 2.48 -2.37 -5.70
C TYR A 327 2.27 -3.81 -6.12
N PHE A 328 1.21 -4.44 -5.64
CA PHE A 328 0.93 -5.81 -6.05
C PHE A 328 -0.55 -6.12 -6.26
N GLU A 329 -0.79 -7.16 -7.06
CA GLU A 329 -2.10 -7.72 -7.34
C GLU A 329 -2.02 -9.25 -7.36
N LYS A 330 -2.86 -9.91 -6.55
CA LYS A 330 -2.91 -11.37 -6.42
C LYS A 330 -4.11 -11.95 -7.15
N PHE A 331 -3.87 -12.86 -8.08
CA PHE A 331 -4.92 -13.62 -8.76
C PHE A 331 -5.10 -14.98 -8.07
N ASN A 332 -6.18 -15.20 -7.28
CA ASN A 332 -6.52 -16.58 -6.92
C ASN A 332 -7.09 -17.31 -8.12
N THR A 333 -6.34 -18.29 -8.59
CA THR A 333 -6.92 -19.42 -9.30
C THR A 333 -7.76 -20.20 -8.30
N ALA A 334 -9.08 -20.22 -8.47
CA ALA A 334 -10.00 -21.01 -7.63
C ALA A 334 -9.38 -22.40 -7.35
N ALA A 335 -9.06 -22.67 -6.08
CA ALA A 335 -8.33 -23.85 -5.68
C ALA A 335 -9.12 -25.12 -6.01
N THR A 336 -8.40 -26.16 -6.46
CA THR A 336 -8.95 -27.51 -6.58
C THR A 336 -9.38 -27.98 -5.19
N PRO A 337 -10.61 -28.53 -4.98
CA PRO A 337 -11.02 -28.95 -3.65
C PRO A 337 -10.11 -30.09 -3.17
N HIS A 338 -9.40 -29.86 -2.07
CA HIS A 338 -8.72 -30.90 -1.34
C HIS A 338 -9.79 -31.94 -0.94
N ARG A 339 -9.72 -33.15 -1.49
CA ARG A 339 -10.53 -34.29 -1.03
C ARG A 339 -10.16 -34.58 0.43
N SER A 340 -10.93 -34.04 1.38
CA SER A 340 -10.99 -34.61 2.72
C SER A 340 -12.04 -35.73 2.72
N GLU A 341 -11.67 -36.87 3.26
CA GLU A 341 -12.53 -38.04 3.38
C GLU A 341 -13.71 -37.74 4.33
N THR A 342 -14.92 -38.09 3.89
CA THR A 342 -16.19 -37.83 4.58
C THR A 342 -16.36 -38.68 5.85
N PRO A 343 -17.16 -38.20 6.83
CA PRO A 343 -18.39 -38.93 7.14
C PRO A 343 -19.67 -38.05 7.12
N ALA A 344 -20.81 -38.74 6.93
CA ALA A 344 -22.07 -38.35 6.29
C ALA A 344 -23.02 -37.38 7.08
N PRO A 345 -24.23 -37.03 6.57
CA PRO A 345 -24.62 -35.65 6.24
C PRO A 345 -25.60 -35.00 7.24
N ARG A 346 -25.65 -33.65 7.24
CA ARG A 346 -26.82 -32.86 7.68
C ARG A 346 -27.50 -32.20 6.48
N PRO A 347 -28.83 -31.94 6.50
CA PRO A 347 -29.57 -31.53 5.32
C PRO A 347 -29.43 -30.03 5.03
N ALA A 348 -29.11 -29.75 3.76
CA ALA A 348 -29.48 -28.59 2.94
C ALA A 348 -29.39 -27.18 3.57
N GLU A 349 -28.23 -26.56 3.38
CA GLU A 349 -28.16 -25.12 3.08
C GLU A 349 -27.65 -24.96 1.64
N THR A 350 -28.28 -24.03 0.93
CA THR A 350 -27.98 -23.56 -0.42
C THR A 350 -26.49 -23.23 -0.56
N PRO A 351 -25.83 -23.54 -1.70
CA PRO A 351 -24.43 -23.18 -1.85
C PRO A 351 -24.33 -21.66 -2.02
N GLU A 352 -23.68 -21.01 -1.06
CA GLU A 352 -23.05 -19.71 -1.26
C GLU A 352 -22.09 -19.81 -2.45
N SER A 353 -22.22 -18.84 -3.34
CA SER A 353 -21.32 -18.61 -4.46
C SER A 353 -19.94 -18.28 -3.91
N ALA A 354 -19.01 -19.23 -3.95
CA ALA A 354 -17.60 -18.95 -3.71
C ALA A 354 -17.08 -17.97 -4.78
N VAL A 355 -16.95 -16.71 -4.39
CA VAL A 355 -16.22 -15.70 -5.15
C VAL A 355 -14.72 -16.03 -5.02
N PRO A 356 -13.93 -16.09 -6.10
CA PRO A 356 -12.48 -16.23 -5.97
C PRO A 356 -11.95 -15.02 -5.20
N GLU A 357 -11.17 -15.24 -4.14
CA GLU A 357 -10.52 -14.17 -3.40
C GLU A 357 -9.50 -13.45 -4.28
N TYR A 358 -9.37 -12.15 -4.09
CA TYR A 358 -8.47 -11.28 -4.83
C TYR A 358 -7.77 -10.41 -3.80
N GLU A 359 -6.53 -9.96 -4.02
CA GLU A 359 -5.88 -9.08 -3.04
C GLU A 359 -5.04 -8.02 -3.76
N ILE A 360 -5.15 -6.77 -3.30
CA ILE A 360 -4.38 -5.63 -3.78
C ILE A 360 -3.78 -4.91 -2.58
N GLY A 361 -2.53 -4.44 -2.67
CA GLY A 361 -1.88 -3.68 -1.60
C GLY A 361 -0.70 -2.82 -2.04
N GLU A 362 -0.26 -1.93 -1.12
CA GLU A 362 0.81 -0.94 -1.28
C GLU A 362 1.59 -0.76 0.03
N GLU A 363 2.92 -0.66 -0.02
CA GLU A 363 3.79 -0.46 1.15
C GLU A 363 4.75 0.74 0.97
N HIS A 364 4.96 1.55 2.04
CA HIS A 364 5.92 2.65 2.13
C HIS A 364 6.74 2.59 3.46
N GLN A 365 7.92 3.24 3.51
CA GLN A 365 8.97 3.00 4.52
C GLN A 365 8.88 3.83 5.86
N PRO A 366 9.10 3.21 7.04
CA PRO A 366 9.06 3.88 8.37
C PRO A 366 10.27 4.76 8.77
N LEU A 367 11.48 4.55 8.21
CA LEU A 367 12.69 5.32 8.60
C LEU A 367 12.61 6.79 8.17
N SER A 368 12.11 7.03 6.96
CA SER A 368 11.84 8.38 6.46
C SER A 368 10.73 9.07 7.24
N GLU A 369 9.75 8.29 7.72
CA GLU A 369 8.66 8.78 8.57
C GLU A 369 9.16 9.12 9.98
N SER A 370 10.04 8.31 10.58
CA SER A 370 10.69 8.60 11.86
C SER A 370 11.39 9.95 11.85
N ASP A 371 12.31 10.17 10.89
CA ASP A 371 13.07 11.42 10.82
C ASP A 371 12.16 12.63 10.59
N ALA A 372 11.10 12.47 9.77
CA ALA A 372 10.10 13.50 9.54
C ALA A 372 9.31 13.85 10.80
N GLN A 373 8.95 12.87 11.63
CA GLN A 373 8.26 13.09 12.91
C GLN A 373 9.14 13.87 13.91
N PHE A 374 10.44 13.53 14.01
CA PHE A 374 11.39 14.27 14.85
C PHE A 374 11.71 15.68 14.32
N ASP A 375 11.75 15.89 13.00
CA ASP A 375 11.87 17.22 12.39
C ASP A 375 10.65 18.09 12.64
N ALA A 376 9.44 17.51 12.49
CA ALA A 376 8.20 18.19 12.78
C ALA A 376 8.13 18.60 14.26
N ARG A 377 8.52 17.70 15.18
CA ARG A 377 8.62 17.99 16.61
C ARG A 377 9.57 19.15 16.88
N MET A 378 10.78 19.10 16.33
CA MET A 378 11.78 20.17 16.50
C MET A 378 11.24 21.51 16.00
N ALA A 379 10.58 21.55 14.84
CA ALA A 379 10.01 22.78 14.30
C ALA A 379 8.93 23.37 15.23
N LEU A 380 8.06 22.53 15.76
CA LEU A 380 7.04 22.93 16.72
C LEU A 380 7.65 23.41 18.04
N GLU A 381 8.67 22.73 18.56
CA GLU A 381 9.36 23.10 19.80
C GLU A 381 10.09 24.43 19.68
N LEU A 382 10.71 24.70 18.54
CA LEU A 382 11.30 26.01 18.26
C LEU A 382 10.23 27.11 18.20
N GLY A 383 9.04 26.82 17.67
CA GLY A 383 7.89 27.73 17.71
C GLY A 383 7.38 27.96 19.14
N ALA A 384 7.23 26.89 19.93
CA ALA A 384 6.80 26.96 21.32
C ALA A 384 7.81 27.72 22.20
N LEU A 385 9.12 27.54 21.95
CA LEU A 385 10.20 28.30 22.57
C LEU A 385 10.02 29.80 22.36
N GLU A 386 9.75 30.27 21.13
CA GLU A 386 9.56 31.70 20.86
C GLU A 386 8.36 32.30 21.62
N LEU A 387 7.35 31.47 21.89
CA LEU A 387 6.15 31.89 22.61
C LEU A 387 6.32 31.90 24.13
N THR A 388 7.26 31.12 24.68
CA THR A 388 7.35 30.84 26.12
C THR A 388 8.64 31.33 26.78
N ILE A 389 9.73 31.51 26.03
CA ILE A 389 11.03 31.95 26.57
C ILE A 389 10.90 33.32 27.26
N GLY A 390 11.37 33.40 28.51
CA GLY A 390 11.24 34.60 29.35
C GLY A 390 9.82 34.91 29.84
N ARG A 391 8.86 33.98 29.66
CA ARG A 391 7.46 34.14 30.09
C ARG A 391 6.97 33.08 31.08
N LEU A 392 7.76 32.04 31.33
CA LEU A 392 7.44 31.01 32.32
C LEU A 392 7.54 31.57 33.75
N THR A 393 6.63 31.16 34.64
CA THR A 393 6.69 31.52 36.07
C THR A 393 7.77 30.70 36.80
N PRO A 394 8.21 31.11 38.00
CA PRO A 394 9.12 30.30 38.82
C PRO A 394 8.57 28.90 39.13
N GLU A 395 7.26 28.77 39.32
CA GLU A 395 6.60 27.47 39.53
C GLU A 395 6.67 26.60 38.27
N GLN A 396 6.41 27.18 37.09
CA GLN A 396 6.53 26.48 35.81
C GLN A 396 7.98 26.06 35.52
N LEU A 397 8.97 26.92 35.80
CA LEU A 397 10.38 26.56 35.68
C LEU A 397 10.78 25.43 36.65
N GLY A 398 10.18 25.41 37.85
CA GLY A 398 10.32 24.32 38.80
C GLY A 398 9.74 23.00 38.27
N GLU A 399 8.52 23.02 37.73
CA GLU A 399 7.90 21.84 37.08
C GLU A 399 8.76 21.36 35.89
N TYR A 400 9.25 22.28 35.05
CA TYR A 400 10.05 21.92 33.89
C TYR A 400 11.36 21.22 34.27
N ARG A 401 12.01 21.68 35.35
CA ARG A 401 13.21 21.06 35.90
C ARG A 401 12.94 19.66 36.45
N ILE A 402 11.84 19.46 37.16
CA ILE A 402 11.44 18.14 37.68
C ILE A 402 11.21 17.16 36.53
N LEU A 403 10.59 17.61 35.43
CA LEU A 403 10.36 16.77 34.26
C LEU A 403 11.67 16.41 33.55
N ALA A 404 12.64 17.33 33.47
CA ALA A 404 13.97 17.05 32.93
C ALA A 404 14.77 16.05 33.79
N GLU A 405 14.69 16.16 35.12
CA GLU A 405 15.32 15.19 36.02
C GLU A 405 14.66 13.80 35.89
N ALA A 406 13.35 13.76 35.71
CA ALA A 406 12.60 12.51 35.51
C ALA A 406 12.96 11.81 34.20
N SER A 407 13.19 12.54 33.10
CA SER A 407 13.62 11.93 31.83
C SER A 407 15.02 11.33 31.94
N GLY A 408 15.92 11.92 32.74
CA GLY A 408 17.25 11.37 32.98
C GLY A 408 17.29 10.18 33.95
N ALA A 409 16.27 9.96 34.78
CA ALA A 409 16.28 8.96 35.84
C ALA A 409 16.32 7.50 35.34
N SER A 410 15.84 7.26 34.12
CA SER A 410 15.82 5.94 33.47
C SER A 410 17.01 5.71 32.52
N ILE A 411 18.06 6.51 32.65
CA ILE A 411 19.28 6.41 31.85
C ILE A 411 20.49 6.32 32.80
N ASP A 412 21.36 5.34 32.58
CA ASP A 412 22.70 5.31 33.18
C ASP A 412 23.74 5.42 32.06
N ARG A 413 24.43 6.55 31.98
CA ARG A 413 25.36 6.91 30.89
C ARG A 413 24.68 6.82 29.50
N ASP A 414 25.01 5.80 28.72
CA ASP A 414 24.59 5.57 27.35
C ASP A 414 23.61 4.39 27.21
N HIS A 415 23.01 3.94 28.31
CA HIS A 415 22.01 2.86 28.28
C HIS A 415 20.73 3.19 29.04
N PHE A 416 19.61 2.67 28.52
CA PHE A 416 18.33 2.71 29.22
C PHE A 416 18.33 1.68 30.36
N THR A 417 18.02 2.12 31.57
CA THR A 417 17.67 1.21 32.67
C THR A 417 16.20 0.80 32.63
N ASP A 418 15.35 1.66 32.05
CA ASP A 418 13.93 1.41 31.74
C ASP A 418 13.48 2.29 30.55
N ALA A 419 13.42 1.71 29.35
CA ALA A 419 13.11 2.43 28.11
C ALA A 419 11.65 2.90 28.04
N ASP A 420 10.71 2.16 28.63
CA ASP A 420 9.29 2.52 28.66
C ASP A 420 9.09 3.73 29.60
N ALA A 421 9.69 3.68 30.79
CA ALA A 421 9.68 4.81 31.73
C ALA A 421 10.38 6.06 31.16
N PHE A 422 11.49 5.88 30.45
CA PHE A 422 12.14 6.99 29.73
C PHE A 422 11.20 7.63 28.72
N THR A 423 10.53 6.82 27.89
CA THR A 423 9.66 7.32 26.82
C THR A 423 8.50 8.14 27.36
N ASP A 424 7.88 7.69 28.46
CA ASP A 424 6.81 8.42 29.12
C ASP A 424 7.29 9.72 29.78
N ALA A 425 8.44 9.70 30.44
CA ALA A 425 9.04 10.89 31.04
C ALA A 425 9.47 11.91 29.97
N ASN A 426 10.05 11.44 28.86
CA ASN A 426 10.42 12.26 27.71
C ASN A 426 9.20 12.96 27.12
N PHE A 427 8.11 12.21 26.85
CA PHE A 427 6.87 12.80 26.35
C PHE A 427 6.39 13.97 27.21
N ARG A 428 6.33 13.77 28.53
CA ARG A 428 5.88 14.80 29.49
C ARG A 428 6.78 16.02 29.50
N PHE A 429 8.09 15.84 29.40
CA PHE A 429 9.05 16.94 29.32
C PHE A 429 8.81 17.82 28.08
N HIS A 430 8.61 17.20 26.91
CA HIS A 430 8.43 17.94 25.66
C HIS A 430 7.02 18.54 25.54
N GLU A 431 5.97 17.82 25.97
CA GLU A 431 4.59 18.31 26.00
C GLU A 431 4.44 19.55 26.91
N PHE A 432 5.18 19.61 28.01
CA PHE A 432 5.12 20.70 28.99
C PHE A 432 5.30 22.08 28.34
N LEU A 433 6.22 22.19 27.38
CA LEU A 433 6.49 23.46 26.70
C LEU A 433 5.26 23.92 25.91
N PHE A 434 4.57 23.00 25.24
CA PHE A 434 3.35 23.27 24.50
C PHE A 434 2.19 23.65 25.41
N ARG A 435 2.03 22.98 26.55
CA ARG A 435 1.04 23.39 27.58
C ARG A 435 1.28 24.82 28.06
N CYS A 436 2.54 25.21 28.25
CA CYS A 436 2.89 26.57 28.68
C CYS A 436 2.60 27.66 27.62
N THR A 437 2.42 27.29 26.35
CA THR A 437 2.05 28.27 25.31
C THR A 437 0.62 28.79 25.49
N GLY A 438 -0.24 28.04 26.18
CA GLY A 438 -1.67 28.31 26.27
C GLY A 438 -2.41 28.21 24.94
N ASN A 439 -1.78 27.65 23.90
CA ASN A 439 -2.35 27.50 22.57
C ASN A 439 -2.75 26.05 22.34
N GLU A 440 -4.06 25.76 22.47
CA GLU A 440 -4.62 24.42 22.30
C GLU A 440 -4.33 23.83 20.91
N VAL A 441 -4.34 24.67 19.86
CA VAL A 441 -4.03 24.21 18.49
C VAL A 441 -2.57 23.74 18.37
N LEU A 442 -1.65 24.46 19.03
CA LEU A 442 -0.23 24.09 19.00
C LEU A 442 0.04 22.84 19.85
N LEU A 443 -0.66 22.68 20.97
CA LEU A 443 -0.61 21.46 21.79
C LEU A 443 -1.19 20.25 21.04
N GLU A 444 -2.32 20.41 20.35
CA GLU A 444 -2.89 19.38 19.49
C GLU A 444 -1.96 19.02 18.33
N ALA A 445 -1.30 20.01 17.71
CA ALA A 445 -0.33 19.76 16.64
C ALA A 445 0.85 18.91 17.14
N TYR A 446 1.35 19.17 18.35
CA TYR A 446 2.37 18.34 18.98
C TYR A 446 1.85 16.93 19.31
N ASN A 447 0.65 16.81 19.89
CA ASN A 447 0.07 15.53 20.29
C ASN A 447 -0.34 14.63 19.11
N ARG A 448 -0.45 15.17 17.90
CA ARG A 448 -0.64 14.41 16.65
C ARG A 448 0.66 13.82 16.10
N LEU A 449 1.82 14.23 16.60
CA LEU A 449 3.08 13.62 16.20
C LEU A 449 3.21 12.24 16.84
N GLU A 450 3.71 11.29 16.06
CA GLU A 450 3.81 9.88 16.47
C GLU A 450 5.14 9.56 17.18
N VAL A 451 5.87 10.59 17.61
CA VAL A 451 7.21 10.47 18.20
C VAL A 451 7.20 9.51 19.41
N THR A 452 6.21 9.61 20.29
CA THR A 452 6.12 8.76 21.49
C THR A 452 5.76 7.32 21.16
N GLN A 453 4.82 7.09 20.23
CA GLN A 453 4.44 5.75 19.76
C GLN A 453 5.64 5.05 19.13
N LEU A 454 6.36 5.78 18.27
CA LEU A 454 7.56 5.29 17.62
C LEU A 454 8.67 4.96 18.64
N MET A 455 8.93 5.86 19.61
CA MET A 455 9.88 5.61 20.69
C MET A 455 9.53 4.36 21.50
N ARG A 456 8.25 4.15 21.88
CA ARG A 456 7.83 2.94 22.59
C ARG A 456 8.04 1.68 21.76
N LYS A 457 7.74 1.71 20.46
CA LYS A 457 7.92 0.57 19.56
C LYS A 457 9.40 0.18 19.43
N VAL A 458 10.26 1.17 19.25
CA VAL A 458 11.65 0.97 18.85
C VAL A 458 12.59 0.85 20.05
N LEU A 459 12.47 1.71 21.06
CA LEU A 459 13.41 1.76 22.18
C LEU A 459 13.23 0.60 23.16
N ARG A 460 12.05 -0.03 23.20
CA ARG A 460 11.78 -1.18 24.06
C ARG A 460 12.73 -2.36 23.84
N ASN A 461 13.24 -2.49 22.61
CA ASN A 461 14.20 -3.52 22.22
C ASN A 461 15.63 -3.01 22.06
N SER A 462 15.88 -1.72 22.33
CA SER A 462 17.21 -1.10 22.24
C SER A 462 17.75 -0.73 23.62
N GLY A 463 18.95 -1.20 23.93
CA GLY A 463 19.62 -0.87 25.19
C GLY A 463 20.35 0.47 25.18
N TRP A 464 20.50 1.13 24.03
CA TRP A 464 21.40 2.29 23.87
C TRP A 464 20.65 3.61 23.70
N VAL A 465 21.18 4.67 24.32
CA VAL A 465 20.76 6.06 24.19
C VAL A 465 21.98 6.96 24.01
N ASP A 466 21.85 8.04 23.23
CA ASP A 466 22.91 9.04 23.13
C ASP A 466 23.18 9.68 24.51
N GLU A 467 24.45 9.65 24.95
CA GLU A 467 24.87 10.07 26.30
C GLU A 467 24.59 11.55 26.60
N HIS A 468 24.36 12.37 25.58
CA HIS A 468 24.07 13.79 25.73
C HIS A 468 22.62 14.06 26.15
N ILE A 469 21.68 13.18 25.79
CA ILE A 469 20.23 13.39 25.96
C ILE A 469 19.83 13.78 27.41
N PRO A 470 20.29 13.08 28.47
CA PRO A 470 19.92 13.43 29.84
C PRO A 470 20.35 14.84 30.24
N GLN A 471 21.57 15.23 29.86
CA GLN A 471 22.12 16.54 30.20
C GLN A 471 21.48 17.66 29.37
N GLU A 472 21.14 17.37 28.11
CA GLU A 472 20.48 18.34 27.23
C GLU A 472 19.10 18.78 27.75
N HIS A 473 18.30 17.88 28.33
CA HIS A 473 17.04 18.28 28.96
C HIS A 473 17.26 19.30 30.08
N LEU A 474 18.26 19.08 30.94
CA LEU A 474 18.63 20.00 32.01
C LEU A 474 19.17 21.33 31.48
N ASP A 475 20.00 21.28 30.43
CA ASP A 475 20.60 22.45 29.81
C ASP A 475 19.55 23.32 29.10
N ILE A 476 18.55 22.70 28.45
CA ILE A 476 17.39 23.38 27.88
C ILE A 476 16.66 24.15 29.00
N VAL A 477 16.32 23.50 30.11
CA VAL A 477 15.64 24.16 31.24
C VAL A 477 16.49 25.31 31.80
N ALA A 478 17.82 25.12 31.91
CA ALA A 478 18.73 26.17 32.36
C ALA A 478 18.79 27.37 31.41
N ALA A 479 18.66 27.16 30.10
CA ALA A 479 18.54 28.23 29.12
C ALA A 479 17.19 28.96 29.25
N PHE A 480 16.10 28.24 29.54
CA PHE A 480 14.79 28.84 29.83
C PHE A 480 14.80 29.70 31.10
N ASP A 481 15.43 29.22 32.17
CA ASP A 481 15.59 29.93 33.45
C ASP A 481 16.37 31.25 33.28
N LYS A 482 17.37 31.26 32.39
CA LYS A 482 18.17 32.45 32.05
C LYS A 482 17.50 33.37 31.02
N GLY A 483 16.42 32.93 30.37
CA GLY A 483 15.85 33.61 29.21
C GLY A 483 16.80 33.67 28.00
N ASP A 484 17.77 32.75 27.90
CA ASP A 484 18.77 32.72 26.83
C ASP A 484 18.21 31.97 25.61
N ARG A 485 17.56 32.74 24.73
CA ARG A 485 16.89 32.23 23.52
C ARG A 485 17.85 31.52 22.57
N ASP A 486 19.02 32.09 22.32
CA ASP A 486 19.97 31.55 21.34
C ASP A 486 20.55 30.23 21.82
N SER A 487 20.84 30.13 23.12
CA SER A 487 21.27 28.87 23.74
C SER A 487 20.17 27.81 23.68
N ALA A 488 18.95 28.16 24.10
CA ALA A 488 17.82 27.23 24.09
C ALA A 488 17.50 26.68 22.68
N ARG A 489 17.55 27.53 21.65
CA ARG A 489 17.38 27.11 20.25
C ARG A 489 18.45 26.12 19.80
N LYS A 490 19.72 26.38 20.11
CA LYS A 490 20.83 25.47 19.74
C LYS A 490 20.70 24.12 20.43
N LEU A 491 20.31 24.12 21.71
CA LEU A 491 20.12 22.91 22.50
C LEU A 491 18.95 22.06 21.99
N ILE A 492 17.81 22.66 21.63
CA ILE A 492 16.68 21.91 21.04
C ILE A 492 17.07 21.24 19.71
N VAL A 493 17.82 21.95 18.86
CA VAL A 493 18.28 21.38 17.57
C VAL A 493 19.29 20.25 17.80
N ALA A 494 20.26 20.42 18.70
CA ALA A 494 21.22 19.38 19.04
C ALA A 494 20.52 18.15 19.63
N HIS A 495 19.57 18.38 20.53
CA HIS A 495 18.78 17.33 21.15
C HIS A 495 17.96 16.52 20.15
N SER A 496 17.32 17.19 19.18
CA SER A 496 16.62 16.49 18.09
C SER A 496 17.57 15.60 17.28
N ALA A 497 18.78 16.06 16.98
CA ALA A 497 19.77 15.27 16.24
C ALA A 497 20.26 14.03 17.02
N HIS A 498 20.51 14.16 18.33
CA HIS A 498 20.88 13.03 19.18
C HIS A 498 19.71 12.05 19.40
N ALA A 499 18.48 12.56 19.50
CA ALA A 499 17.27 11.72 19.55
C ALA A 499 17.11 10.90 18.26
N LYS A 500 17.28 11.52 17.09
CA LYS A 500 17.29 10.78 15.81
C LYS A 500 18.39 9.73 15.75
N THR A 501 19.61 10.06 16.19
CA THR A 501 20.71 9.09 16.26
C THR A 501 20.36 7.88 17.14
N THR A 502 19.74 8.13 18.29
CA THR A 502 19.21 7.09 19.18
C THR A 502 18.18 6.21 18.49
N MET A 503 17.23 6.81 17.78
CA MET A 503 16.17 6.10 17.07
C MET A 503 16.70 5.29 15.89
N CYS A 504 17.54 5.86 15.04
CA CYS A 504 18.13 5.16 13.90
C CYS A 504 18.89 3.92 14.35
N ARG A 505 19.75 4.06 15.38
CA ARG A 505 20.52 2.94 15.91
C ARG A 505 19.64 1.86 16.55
N ALA A 506 18.54 2.26 17.17
CA ALA A 506 17.57 1.34 17.77
C ALA A 506 16.75 0.58 16.69
N ILE A 507 16.41 1.24 15.58
CA ILE A 507 15.77 0.61 14.41
C ILE A 507 16.72 -0.39 13.75
N GLU A 508 18.00 -0.01 13.58
CA GLU A 508 19.05 -0.90 13.04
C GLU A 508 19.28 -2.13 13.91
N ASN A 509 19.23 -1.99 15.24
CA ASN A 509 19.39 -3.14 16.14
C ASN A 509 18.15 -4.04 16.20
N SER A 510 16.95 -3.48 16.03
CA SER A 510 15.67 -4.23 16.03
C SER A 510 15.44 -5.04 14.76
N THR A 511 16.21 -4.80 13.69
CA THR A 511 16.16 -5.55 12.43
C THR A 511 17.17 -6.70 12.37
N VAL A 512 18.07 -6.80 13.36
CA VAL A 512 19.15 -7.82 13.43
C VAL A 512 18.89 -8.88 14.52
N ALA A 513 17.93 -8.63 15.43
CA ALA A 513 17.47 -9.56 16.47
C ALA A 513 16.21 -10.32 16.03
#